data_AF-A0A0P6FND7-F1
#
_entry.id   AF-A0A0P6FND7-F1
#
_cell.length_a   1.000
_cell.length_b   1.000
_cell.length_c   1.000
_cell.angle_alpha   90.00
_cell.angle_beta   90.00
_cell.angle_gamma   90.00
#
_symmetry.space_group_name_H-M   'P 1'
#
loop_
_entity.id
_entity.type
_entity.pdbx_description
1 polymer ?
#
loop_
_entity_poly.entity_id
_entity_poly.type
_entity_poly.pdbx_seq_one_letter_code
_entity_poly.pdbx_strand_id
1 'polypeptide(L)'
;MVHDVCTTKSTTTPRPAGIRRTVVVIFKATTIGQDMFIQGGVNKETVRPSCTSDVNAETSDCSISINATSLGTGPHWAKYDAWREGDTKLDWFGVQPGQGIYETYVAYGTPLAWTTNAPGENGYQQLNTWGPNNWMVDLQMNCDETENGWFDVKAYLTLSGSGYESDIQQSTCTGTGADVPPPYTSNKNHVARCGYINRFYFGTGDCEINAFQ
;
A
#
# COMPACT_ATOMS: atom_id res chain seq x y z
N MET A 1 13.27 45.19 30.22
CA MET A 1 13.30 43.76 29.88
C MET A 1 12.50 43.61 28.61
N VAL A 2 13.17 43.36 27.48
CA VAL A 2 12.51 43.12 26.19
C VAL A 2 12.31 41.62 26.11
N HIS A 3 11.06 41.17 26.16
CA HIS A 3 10.74 39.76 25.93
C HIS A 3 10.83 39.49 24.44
N ASP A 4 11.87 38.75 24.07
CA ASP A 4 12.11 38.24 22.73
C ASP A 4 11.11 37.09 22.47
N VAL A 5 10.17 37.29 21.55
CA VAL A 5 9.22 36.26 21.14
C VAL A 5 9.93 35.36 20.14
N CYS A 6 10.46 34.23 20.63
CA CYS A 6 10.96 33.16 19.78
C CYS A 6 9.79 32.62 18.94
N THR A 7 9.72 33.02 17.68
CA THR A 7 8.76 32.49 16.71
C THR A 7 9.23 31.10 16.33
N THR A 8 8.59 30.07 16.86
CA THR A 8 8.79 28.69 16.42
C THR A 8 8.37 28.58 14.96
N LYS A 9 9.36 28.49 14.06
CA LYS A 9 9.13 28.20 12.65
C LYS A 9 8.59 26.78 12.58
N SER A 10 7.28 26.62 12.43
CA SER A 10 6.65 25.34 12.12
C SER A 10 7.21 24.88 10.78
N THR A 11 8.17 23.96 10.80
CA THR A 11 8.63 23.25 9.61
C THR A 11 7.54 22.24 9.26
N THR A 12 6.52 22.67 8.53
CA THR A 12 5.56 21.76 7.90
C THR A 12 6.35 20.92 6.89
N THR A 13 6.56 19.64 7.18
CA THR A 13 7.12 18.67 6.23
C THR A 13 6.31 18.77 4.92
N PRO A 14 6.93 19.09 3.78
CA PRO A 14 6.19 19.25 2.53
C PRO A 14 5.44 17.98 2.17
N ARG A 15 4.19 18.13 1.74
CA ARG A 15 3.39 17.02 1.22
C ARG A 15 4.11 16.37 0.03
N PRO A 16 4.18 15.03 -0.04
CA PRO A 16 4.56 14.32 -1.26
C PRO A 16 3.68 14.72 -2.45
N ALA A 17 4.31 15.05 -3.58
CA ALA A 17 3.65 15.49 -4.82
C ALA A 17 4.32 14.85 -6.04
N GLY A 18 3.55 14.73 -7.13
CA GLY A 18 3.92 14.02 -8.35
C GLY A 18 4.13 12.51 -8.15
N ILE A 19 4.79 11.87 -9.12
CA ILE A 19 5.13 10.45 -9.02
C ILE A 19 6.22 10.25 -7.96
N ARG A 20 5.94 9.39 -6.98
CA ARG A 20 6.91 8.98 -5.94
C ARG A 20 6.92 7.47 -5.80
N ARG A 21 8.11 6.93 -5.49
CA ARG A 21 8.24 5.55 -5.06
C ARG A 21 7.51 5.36 -3.73
N THR A 22 6.63 4.39 -3.65
CA THR A 22 5.84 4.04 -2.47
C THR A 22 5.85 2.54 -2.32
N VAL A 23 6.22 2.04 -1.14
CA VAL A 23 6.24 0.60 -0.87
C VAL A 23 5.14 0.30 0.13
N VAL A 24 4.36 -0.76 -0.13
CA VAL A 24 3.38 -1.29 0.80
C VAL A 24 3.78 -2.71 1.16
N VAL A 25 3.84 -2.98 2.46
CA VAL A 25 4.22 -4.26 3.04
C VAL A 25 3.14 -4.71 4.00
N ILE A 26 2.66 -5.94 3.85
CA ILE A 26 1.72 -6.56 4.79
C ILE A 26 2.39 -7.79 5.40
N PHE A 27 2.52 -7.80 6.72
CA PHE A 27 3.02 -8.95 7.45
C PHE A 27 1.90 -9.96 7.68
N LYS A 28 2.10 -11.18 7.17
CA LYS A 28 1.27 -12.35 7.47
C LYS A 28 2.01 -13.64 7.15
N ALA A 29 2.11 -14.52 8.15
CA ALA A 29 2.48 -15.91 7.91
C ALA A 29 1.35 -16.60 7.12
N THR A 30 1.64 -16.97 5.88
CA THR A 30 0.72 -17.61 4.95
C THR A 30 1.07 -19.09 4.79
N THR A 31 0.09 -19.88 4.35
CA THR A 31 0.34 -21.26 3.93
C THR A 31 0.59 -21.30 2.42
N ILE A 32 1.22 -22.38 1.94
CA ILE A 32 1.45 -22.60 0.52
C ILE A 32 0.12 -22.51 -0.25
N GLY A 33 0.14 -21.82 -1.39
CA GLY A 33 -1.02 -21.60 -2.25
C GLY A 33 -1.85 -20.36 -1.92
N GLN A 34 -1.61 -19.72 -0.77
CA GLN A 34 -2.20 -18.40 -0.50
C GLN A 34 -1.40 -17.31 -1.21
N ASP A 35 -2.12 -16.33 -1.74
CA ASP A 35 -1.59 -15.17 -2.44
C ASP A 35 -2.25 -13.91 -1.89
N MET A 36 -1.48 -12.83 -1.78
CA MET A 36 -1.96 -11.59 -1.20
C MET A 36 -2.05 -10.49 -2.23
N PHE A 37 -3.13 -9.73 -2.15
CA PHE A 37 -3.40 -8.53 -2.93
C PHE A 37 -3.75 -7.39 -1.99
N ILE A 38 -3.67 -6.16 -2.48
CA ILE A 38 -4.28 -5.00 -1.86
C ILE A 38 -5.30 -4.38 -2.81
N GLN A 39 -6.37 -3.88 -2.22
CA GLN A 39 -7.23 -2.89 -2.84
C GLN A 39 -7.13 -1.61 -2.01
N GLY A 40 -7.29 -0.46 -2.64
CA GLY A 40 -7.00 0.79 -1.97
C GLY A 40 -7.37 2.02 -2.79
N GLY A 41 -6.91 3.18 -2.35
CA GLY A 41 -7.22 4.45 -2.98
C GLY A 41 -7.59 5.49 -1.92
N VAL A 42 -8.21 6.58 -2.33
CA VAL A 42 -8.80 7.52 -1.37
C VAL A 42 -10.14 6.95 -0.88
N ASN A 43 -10.35 6.96 0.43
CA ASN A 43 -11.55 6.38 1.01
C ASN A 43 -12.81 7.17 0.61
N LYS A 44 -13.71 6.52 -0.14
CA LYS A 44 -14.97 7.14 -0.57
C LYS A 44 -15.96 7.38 0.57
N GLU A 45 -15.88 6.65 1.67
CA GLU A 45 -16.82 6.82 2.79
C GLU A 45 -16.42 7.99 3.71
N THR A 46 -15.12 8.19 3.94
CA THR A 46 -14.61 9.12 4.96
C THR A 46 -13.89 10.35 4.41
N VAL A 47 -13.36 10.29 3.19
CA VAL A 47 -12.51 11.35 2.63
C VAL A 47 -13.12 11.99 1.39
N ARG A 48 -13.52 11.18 0.40
CA ARG A 48 -14.12 11.66 -0.86
C ARG A 48 -15.48 11.01 -1.13
N PRO A 49 -16.56 11.43 -0.44
CA PRO A 49 -17.93 10.94 -0.67
C PRO A 49 -18.41 11.01 -2.12
N SER A 50 -17.86 11.93 -2.92
CA SER A 50 -18.18 12.07 -4.35
C SER A 50 -17.90 10.79 -5.14
N CYS A 51 -16.93 9.97 -4.74
CA CYS A 51 -16.59 8.73 -5.45
C CYS A 51 -17.56 7.56 -5.16
N THR A 52 -18.55 7.74 -4.29
CA THR A 52 -19.43 6.64 -3.86
C THR A 52 -20.20 6.01 -5.02
N SER A 53 -20.55 6.82 -6.03
CA SER A 53 -21.26 6.41 -7.24
C SER A 53 -20.37 5.95 -8.38
N ASP A 54 -19.04 5.99 -8.22
CA ASP A 54 -18.11 5.55 -9.26
C ASP A 54 -18.25 4.05 -9.49
N VAL A 55 -18.02 3.63 -10.74
CA VAL A 55 -18.27 2.25 -11.18
C VAL A 55 -17.04 1.55 -11.73
N ASN A 56 -15.92 2.26 -11.88
CA ASN A 56 -14.64 1.71 -12.36
C ASN A 56 -13.45 2.54 -11.88
N ALA A 57 -12.27 1.92 -11.91
CA ALA A 57 -11.01 2.52 -11.47
C ALA A 57 -10.56 3.70 -12.34
N GLU A 58 -10.69 3.59 -13.66
CA GLU A 58 -10.12 4.56 -14.62
C GLU A 58 -10.70 5.97 -14.52
N THR A 59 -11.98 6.06 -14.12
CA THR A 59 -12.72 7.32 -14.05
C THR A 59 -12.96 7.80 -12.63
N SER A 60 -12.55 7.03 -11.62
CA SER A 60 -12.80 7.37 -10.23
C SER A 60 -11.73 8.30 -9.67
N ASP A 61 -12.14 9.45 -9.13
CA ASP A 61 -11.26 10.40 -8.43
C ASP A 61 -10.69 9.84 -7.11
N CYS A 62 -11.12 8.65 -6.71
CA CYS A 62 -10.61 7.92 -5.56
C CYS A 62 -9.57 6.86 -5.91
N SER A 63 -9.40 6.57 -7.21
CA SER A 63 -8.35 5.67 -7.67
C SER A 63 -7.05 6.44 -7.82
N ILE A 64 -5.94 5.78 -7.50
CA ILE A 64 -4.61 6.41 -7.56
C ILE A 64 -3.79 5.71 -8.63
N SER A 65 -3.27 6.46 -9.58
CA SER A 65 -2.40 5.96 -10.64
C SER A 65 -1.12 5.40 -10.05
N ILE A 66 -0.84 4.16 -10.41
CA ILE A 66 0.33 3.39 -9.97
C ILE A 66 1.02 2.72 -11.16
N ASN A 67 2.28 2.37 -10.95
CA ASN A 67 3.00 1.40 -11.76
C ASN A 67 3.84 0.52 -10.84
N ALA A 68 3.47 -0.75 -10.73
CA ALA A 68 4.17 -1.72 -9.91
C ALA A 68 5.49 -2.18 -10.56
N THR A 69 6.58 -2.06 -9.81
CA THR A 69 7.92 -2.39 -10.26
C THR A 69 8.21 -3.88 -10.07
N SER A 70 8.97 -4.50 -10.98
CA SER A 70 9.46 -5.86 -10.75
C SER A 70 10.31 -5.92 -9.48
N LEU A 71 10.07 -6.92 -8.64
CA LEU A 71 10.86 -7.17 -7.44
C LEU A 71 12.07 -8.09 -7.73
N GLY A 72 12.10 -8.76 -8.89
CA GLY A 72 13.22 -9.59 -9.27
C GLY A 72 12.90 -10.47 -10.47
N THR A 73 13.79 -11.41 -10.76
CA THR A 73 13.63 -12.34 -11.89
C THR A 73 13.59 -13.78 -11.43
N GLY A 74 12.85 -14.63 -12.13
CA GLY A 74 12.80 -16.08 -11.89
C GLY A 74 11.45 -16.58 -11.34
N PRO A 75 11.33 -17.89 -11.07
CA PRO A 75 10.04 -18.53 -10.80
C PRO A 75 9.29 -17.98 -9.58
N HIS A 76 10.03 -17.52 -8.56
CA HIS A 76 9.44 -16.89 -7.37
C HIS A 76 8.60 -15.65 -7.71
N TRP A 77 9.04 -14.86 -8.69
CA TRP A 77 8.42 -13.59 -9.06
C TRP A 77 7.39 -13.73 -10.19
N ALA A 78 7.37 -14.85 -10.90
CA ALA A 78 6.58 -15.03 -12.12
C ALA A 78 5.08 -14.73 -11.92
N LYS A 79 4.52 -15.16 -10.79
CA LYS A 79 3.12 -14.92 -10.44
C LYS A 79 2.83 -13.44 -10.16
N TYR A 80 3.68 -12.79 -9.38
CA TYR A 80 3.60 -11.35 -9.11
C TYR A 80 3.74 -10.53 -10.40
N ASP A 81 4.73 -10.87 -11.23
CA ASP A 81 5.00 -10.19 -12.50
C ASP A 81 3.84 -10.34 -13.50
N ALA A 82 3.21 -11.51 -13.56
CA ALA A 82 2.04 -11.73 -14.41
C ALA A 82 0.83 -10.90 -13.94
N TRP A 83 0.52 -10.89 -12.64
CA TRP A 83 -0.65 -10.17 -12.13
C TRP A 83 -0.50 -8.65 -12.09
N ARG A 84 0.72 -8.12 -12.02
CA ARG A 84 0.92 -6.66 -12.02
C ARG A 84 0.84 -6.06 -13.43
N GLU A 85 0.93 -6.88 -14.47
CA GLU A 85 0.78 -6.40 -15.84
C GLU A 85 -0.65 -5.85 -16.03
N GLY A 86 -0.77 -4.64 -16.57
CA GLY A 86 -2.08 -3.98 -16.75
C GLY A 86 -2.73 -3.47 -15.46
N ASP A 87 -2.10 -3.61 -14.29
CA ASP A 87 -2.54 -2.96 -13.05
C ASP A 87 -2.02 -1.52 -12.99
N THR A 88 -2.91 -0.55 -13.22
CA THR A 88 -2.55 0.86 -13.40
C THR A 88 -3.13 1.79 -12.35
N LYS A 89 -4.10 1.33 -11.56
CA LYS A 89 -4.67 2.05 -10.42
C LYS A 89 -4.63 1.22 -9.15
N LEU A 90 -4.34 1.87 -8.03
CA LEU A 90 -4.75 1.40 -6.72
C LEU A 90 -6.20 1.85 -6.51
N ASP A 91 -7.13 0.89 -6.52
CA ASP A 91 -8.57 1.13 -6.49
C ASP A 91 -9.38 0.12 -5.63
N TRP A 92 -10.68 0.39 -5.47
CA TRP A 92 -11.64 -0.41 -4.68
C TRP A 92 -12.56 -1.31 -5.53
N PHE A 93 -12.33 -1.38 -6.84
CA PHE A 93 -13.12 -2.17 -7.80
C PHE A 93 -12.50 -3.55 -8.06
N GLY A 94 -11.26 -3.77 -7.59
CA GLY A 94 -10.56 -5.04 -7.66
C GLY A 94 -9.74 -5.17 -8.93
N VAL A 95 -9.92 -6.27 -9.67
CA VAL A 95 -9.15 -6.53 -10.89
C VAL A 95 -9.54 -5.56 -12.01
N GLN A 96 -8.55 -4.95 -12.66
CA GLN A 96 -8.79 -4.06 -13.79
C GLN A 96 -9.01 -4.82 -15.11
N PRO A 97 -9.80 -4.27 -16.05
CA PRO A 97 -9.90 -4.82 -17.40
C PRO A 97 -8.52 -4.92 -18.05
N GLY A 98 -8.12 -6.14 -18.42
CA GLY A 98 -6.81 -6.38 -19.04
C GLY A 98 -5.66 -6.52 -18.04
N GLN A 99 -5.91 -6.47 -16.74
CA GLN A 99 -4.93 -6.89 -15.75
C GLN A 99 -4.58 -8.37 -15.94
N GLY A 100 -3.30 -8.68 -15.81
CA GLY A 100 -2.74 -9.96 -16.21
C GLY A 100 -3.24 -11.15 -15.40
N ILE A 101 -2.99 -12.33 -15.95
CA ILE A 101 -3.41 -13.63 -15.44
C ILE A 101 -2.17 -14.49 -15.27
N TYR A 102 -2.08 -15.21 -14.16
CA TYR A 102 -1.05 -16.22 -13.97
C TYR A 102 -1.68 -17.61 -14.13
N GLU A 103 -1.27 -18.33 -15.17
CA GLU A 103 -1.87 -19.60 -15.58
C GLU A 103 -3.39 -19.45 -15.82
N THR A 104 -4.24 -19.89 -14.89
CA THR A 104 -5.69 -19.76 -14.93
C THR A 104 -6.26 -18.85 -13.84
N TYR A 105 -5.39 -18.26 -13.03
CA TYR A 105 -5.77 -17.46 -11.86
C TYR A 105 -5.72 -15.96 -12.17
N VAL A 106 -6.85 -15.30 -11.95
CA VAL A 106 -6.97 -13.83 -12.05
C VAL A 106 -6.46 -13.16 -10.77
N ALA A 107 -6.04 -11.90 -10.88
CA ALA A 107 -5.75 -11.06 -9.74
C ALA A 107 -7.03 -10.66 -8.98
N TYR A 108 -6.88 -10.18 -7.74
CA TYR A 108 -7.97 -9.62 -6.93
C TYR A 108 -7.74 -8.12 -6.62
N GLY A 109 -6.82 -7.47 -7.31
CA GLY A 109 -6.35 -6.10 -7.06
C GLY A 109 -4.85 -6.01 -7.34
N THR A 110 -4.16 -5.07 -6.71
CA THR A 110 -2.71 -4.95 -6.82
C THR A 110 -2.01 -6.11 -6.11
N PRO A 111 -1.20 -6.93 -6.81
CA PRO A 111 -0.57 -8.10 -6.20
C PRO A 111 0.57 -7.69 -5.27
N LEU A 112 0.74 -8.45 -4.18
CA LEU A 112 1.94 -8.42 -3.36
C LEU A 112 2.71 -9.73 -3.55
N ALA A 113 4.03 -9.67 -3.46
CA ALA A 113 4.89 -10.86 -3.47
C ALA A 113 5.35 -11.20 -2.06
N TRP A 114 5.40 -12.49 -1.70
CA TRP A 114 6.04 -12.93 -0.46
C TRP A 114 7.53 -12.60 -0.50
N THR A 115 8.07 -12.00 0.57
CA THR A 115 9.49 -11.66 0.65
C THR A 115 10.14 -12.07 1.98
N THR A 116 11.47 -12.10 1.97
CA THR A 116 12.34 -12.33 3.13
C THR A 116 13.52 -11.35 3.12
N ASN A 117 14.20 -11.21 4.27
CA ASN A 117 15.42 -10.42 4.43
C ASN A 117 16.70 -11.26 4.36
N ALA A 118 16.60 -12.56 4.06
CA ALA A 118 17.73 -13.49 4.00
C ALA A 118 18.38 -13.49 2.60
N PRO A 119 19.62 -12.99 2.44
CA PRO A 119 20.29 -13.00 1.13
C PRO A 119 20.48 -14.43 0.61
N GLY A 120 20.24 -14.63 -0.69
CA GLY A 120 20.35 -15.93 -1.35
C GLY A 120 19.08 -16.79 -1.32
N GLU A 121 18.08 -16.41 -0.51
CA GLU A 121 16.77 -17.06 -0.52
C GLU A 121 15.87 -16.52 -1.64
N ASN A 122 14.99 -17.39 -2.15
CA ASN A 122 13.90 -16.96 -3.00
C ASN A 122 13.04 -15.92 -2.24
N GLY A 123 12.71 -14.82 -2.92
CA GLY A 123 11.98 -13.73 -2.29
C GLY A 123 12.83 -12.75 -1.48
N TYR A 124 14.17 -12.87 -1.50
CA TYR A 124 15.01 -11.84 -0.89
C TYR A 124 14.69 -10.45 -1.47
N GLN A 125 14.38 -9.51 -0.58
CA GLN A 125 14.22 -8.09 -0.90
C GLN A 125 15.03 -7.23 0.04
N GLN A 126 15.86 -6.34 -0.52
CA GLN A 126 16.71 -5.45 0.26
C GLN A 126 15.91 -4.50 1.16
N LEU A 127 14.71 -4.11 0.74
CA LEU A 127 13.83 -3.25 1.54
C LEU A 127 13.10 -3.98 2.65
N ASN A 128 13.06 -5.32 2.62
CA ASN A 128 12.51 -6.10 3.72
C ASN A 128 13.59 -6.25 4.79
N THR A 129 13.42 -5.57 5.92
CA THR A 129 14.32 -5.67 7.08
C THR A 129 13.73 -6.49 8.22
N TRP A 130 12.51 -7.02 8.06
CA TRP A 130 11.70 -7.59 9.15
C TRP A 130 11.68 -9.12 9.19
N GLY A 131 12.24 -9.79 8.18
CA GLY A 131 12.24 -11.26 8.10
C GLY A 131 11.26 -11.82 7.06
N PRO A 132 11.01 -13.14 7.10
CA PRO A 132 10.06 -13.78 6.19
C PRO A 132 8.62 -13.29 6.43
N ASN A 133 7.71 -13.65 5.52
CA ASN A 133 6.26 -13.39 5.63
C ASN A 133 5.84 -11.92 5.52
N ASN A 134 6.71 -11.10 4.93
CA ASN A 134 6.38 -9.73 4.56
C ASN A 134 6.02 -9.72 3.08
N TRP A 135 4.73 -9.59 2.80
CA TRP A 135 4.20 -9.48 1.45
C TRP A 135 4.39 -8.04 0.97
N MET A 136 5.02 -7.82 -0.18
CA MET A 136 5.50 -6.50 -0.62
C MET A 136 5.03 -6.16 -2.03
N VAL A 137 4.74 -4.89 -2.24
CA VAL A 137 4.65 -4.26 -3.57
C VAL A 137 5.43 -2.94 -3.55
N ASP A 138 6.18 -2.69 -4.64
CA ASP A 138 6.93 -1.44 -4.87
C ASP A 138 6.30 -0.68 -6.03
N LEU A 139 5.80 0.53 -5.77
CA LEU A 139 4.96 1.29 -6.68
C LEU A 139 5.63 2.61 -7.04
N GLN A 140 5.57 3.00 -8.31
CA GLN A 140 5.59 4.41 -8.69
C GLN A 140 4.15 4.92 -8.57
N MET A 141 3.87 5.76 -7.57
CA MET A 141 2.52 6.22 -7.24
C MET A 141 2.36 7.72 -7.49
N ASN A 142 1.26 8.14 -8.10
CA ASN A 142 0.93 9.56 -8.25
C ASN A 142 0.42 10.15 -6.92
N CYS A 143 1.30 10.82 -6.17
CA CYS A 143 0.90 11.42 -4.90
C CYS A 143 -0.06 12.60 -5.04
N ASP A 144 -0.24 13.18 -6.23
CA ASP A 144 -1.20 14.28 -6.43
C ASP A 144 -2.66 13.79 -6.33
N GLU A 145 -2.89 12.51 -6.61
CA GLU A 145 -4.22 11.86 -6.56
C GLU A 145 -4.59 11.36 -5.15
N THR A 146 -3.62 11.36 -4.22
CA THR A 146 -3.83 11.00 -2.80
C THR A 146 -4.53 12.12 -2.01
N GLU A 147 -4.96 11.83 -0.78
CA GLU A 147 -5.44 12.85 0.15
C GLU A 147 -4.29 13.40 0.98
N ASN A 148 -3.75 14.54 0.58
CA ASN A 148 -2.64 15.19 1.29
C ASN A 148 -1.43 14.25 1.53
N GLY A 149 -1.15 13.36 0.57
CA GLY A 149 -0.07 12.37 0.66
C GLY A 149 -0.49 11.06 1.32
N TRP A 150 -1.76 10.90 1.72
CA TRP A 150 -2.29 9.73 2.40
C TRP A 150 -3.34 9.00 1.55
N PHE A 151 -3.38 7.69 1.71
CA PHE A 151 -4.30 6.81 1.00
C PHE A 151 -4.62 5.59 1.86
N ASP A 152 -5.72 4.92 1.55
CA ASP A 152 -6.17 3.73 2.25
C ASP A 152 -5.77 2.46 1.49
N VAL A 153 -5.49 1.38 2.22
CA VAL A 153 -5.31 0.04 1.66
C VAL A 153 -5.97 -1.01 2.56
N LYS A 154 -6.47 -2.08 1.94
CA LYS A 154 -6.97 -3.27 2.63
C LYS A 154 -6.44 -4.52 1.94
N ALA A 155 -5.90 -5.44 2.74
CA ALA A 155 -5.37 -6.69 2.24
C ALA A 155 -6.50 -7.68 1.90
N TYR A 156 -6.32 -8.37 0.77
CA TYR A 156 -7.11 -9.51 0.35
C TYR A 156 -6.19 -10.73 0.23
N LEU A 157 -6.56 -11.83 0.86
CA LEU A 157 -5.80 -13.06 0.87
C LEU A 157 -6.62 -14.19 0.23
N THR A 158 -6.05 -14.85 -0.77
CA THR A 158 -6.70 -15.99 -1.39
C THR A 158 -6.76 -17.19 -0.44
N LEU A 159 -7.75 -18.05 -0.66
CA LEU A 159 -7.96 -19.28 0.13
C LEU A 159 -8.11 -19.01 1.65
N SER A 160 -8.59 -17.83 2.05
CA SER A 160 -8.94 -17.53 3.44
C SER A 160 -10.35 -16.97 3.56
N GLY A 161 -11.34 -17.82 3.87
CA GLY A 161 -12.71 -17.40 4.20
C GLY A 161 -13.30 -16.38 3.21
N SER A 162 -13.57 -15.16 3.70
CA SER A 162 -14.11 -14.02 2.93
C SER A 162 -13.09 -13.26 2.07
N GLY A 163 -11.81 -13.64 2.11
CA GLY A 163 -10.72 -13.03 1.35
C GLY A 163 -10.13 -11.77 2.02
N TYR A 164 -10.96 -10.77 2.27
CA TYR A 164 -10.50 -9.55 2.96
C TYR A 164 -10.08 -9.79 4.41
N GLU A 165 -9.09 -9.02 4.86
CA GLU A 165 -8.86 -8.85 6.30
C GLU A 165 -10.06 -8.20 7.01
N SER A 166 -10.13 -8.37 8.33
CA SER A 166 -11.15 -7.73 9.17
C SER A 166 -11.04 -6.20 9.11
N ASP A 167 -12.07 -5.51 9.58
CA ASP A 167 -12.01 -4.06 9.73
C ASP A 167 -10.88 -3.63 10.67
N ILE A 168 -10.10 -2.66 10.21
CA ILE A 168 -8.88 -2.18 10.87
C ILE A 168 -9.17 -0.87 11.61
N GLN A 169 -8.79 -0.84 12.89
CA GLN A 169 -8.62 0.39 13.65
C GLN A 169 -7.12 0.66 13.76
N GLN A 170 -6.59 1.44 12.82
CA GLN A 170 -5.16 1.70 12.76
C GLN A 170 -4.67 2.47 14.00
N SER A 171 -3.61 1.98 14.62
CA SER A 171 -2.94 2.65 15.74
C SER A 171 -2.02 3.76 15.22
N THR A 172 -1.38 4.51 16.12
CA THR A 172 -0.35 5.46 15.68
C THR A 172 0.84 4.69 15.13
N CYS A 173 1.16 4.92 13.85
CA CYS A 173 2.31 4.26 13.23
C CYS A 173 3.63 4.70 13.86
N THR A 174 4.59 3.78 13.86
CA THR A 174 5.98 4.05 14.25
C THR A 174 6.86 4.26 13.02
N GLY A 175 8.16 4.50 13.20
CA GLY A 175 9.12 4.61 12.11
C GLY A 175 9.52 6.04 11.73
N THR A 176 10.49 6.18 10.84
CA THR A 176 11.11 7.46 10.50
C THR A 176 10.25 8.37 9.62
N GLY A 177 9.23 7.81 8.97
CA GLY A 177 8.27 8.50 8.11
C GLY A 177 6.90 8.71 8.78
N ALA A 178 6.76 8.39 10.07
CA ALA A 178 5.55 8.63 10.86
C ALA A 178 5.57 9.98 11.60
N ASP A 179 6.38 10.93 11.13
CA ASP A 179 6.54 12.28 11.71
C ASP A 179 5.28 13.16 11.58
N VAL A 180 4.41 12.83 10.62
CA VAL A 180 3.12 13.49 10.38
C VAL A 180 2.01 12.45 10.51
N PRO A 181 0.92 12.70 11.23
CA PRO A 181 -0.25 11.81 11.25
C PRO A 181 -1.12 11.98 10.00
N PRO A 182 -1.94 10.98 9.63
CA PRO A 182 -2.93 11.15 8.57
C PRO A 182 -3.95 12.24 8.94
N PRO A 183 -4.48 12.98 7.95
CA PRO A 183 -5.46 14.04 8.20
C PRO A 183 -6.87 13.52 8.49
N TYR A 184 -7.06 12.20 8.50
CA TYR A 184 -8.33 11.53 8.77
C TYR A 184 -8.08 10.19 9.47
N THR A 185 -9.15 9.64 10.05
CA THR A 185 -9.16 8.30 10.63
C THR A 185 -9.92 7.36 9.70
N SER A 186 -9.32 6.21 9.39
CA SER A 186 -10.03 5.09 8.74
C SER A 186 -10.47 4.09 9.81
N ASN A 187 -11.74 3.66 9.73
CA ASN A 187 -12.31 2.69 10.67
C ASN A 187 -12.33 1.25 10.12
N LYS A 188 -11.84 1.05 8.90
CA LYS A 188 -11.93 -0.22 8.18
C LYS A 188 -10.64 -0.63 7.47
N ASN A 189 -9.77 0.31 7.14
CA ASN A 189 -8.61 0.10 6.29
C ASN A 189 -7.34 0.60 6.98
N HIS A 190 -6.19 0.13 6.50
CA HIS A 190 -4.92 0.77 6.81
C HIS A 190 -4.83 2.11 6.08
N VAL A 191 -4.15 3.09 6.69
CA VAL A 191 -3.87 4.41 6.12
C VAL A 191 -2.36 4.52 5.91
N ALA A 192 -1.96 4.55 4.64
CA ALA A 192 -0.60 4.59 4.16
C ALA A 192 -0.22 5.99 3.64
N ARG A 193 1.08 6.25 3.55
CA ARG A 193 1.67 7.51 3.10
C ARG A 193 2.45 7.33 1.80
N CYS A 194 2.10 8.12 0.80
CA CYS A 194 2.74 8.13 -0.51
C CYS A 194 4.17 8.68 -0.42
N GLY A 195 5.13 8.06 -1.10
CA GLY A 195 6.54 8.44 -1.00
C GLY A 195 7.32 7.77 0.14
N TYR A 196 6.72 6.79 0.82
CA TYR A 196 7.29 6.12 1.99
C TYR A 196 7.18 4.59 1.86
N ILE A 197 7.86 3.89 2.78
CA ILE A 197 7.70 2.46 3.02
C ILE A 197 6.67 2.28 4.12
N ASN A 198 5.53 1.70 3.78
CA ASN A 198 4.40 1.50 4.69
C ASN A 198 4.31 0.02 5.00
N ARG A 199 4.46 -0.35 6.28
CA ARG A 199 4.30 -1.73 6.73
C ARG A 199 3.14 -1.85 7.69
N PHE A 200 2.30 -2.84 7.44
CA PHE A 200 1.13 -3.16 8.24
C PHE A 200 1.14 -4.62 8.68
N TYR A 201 0.36 -4.93 9.70
CA TYR A 201 0.10 -6.29 10.14
C TYR A 201 -1.31 -6.69 9.70
N PHE A 202 -1.43 -7.84 9.01
CA PHE A 202 -2.72 -8.29 8.50
C PHE A 202 -3.73 -8.47 9.64
N GLY A 203 -4.89 -7.80 9.52
CA GLY A 203 -5.99 -7.90 10.47
C GLY A 203 -5.76 -7.18 11.80
N THR A 204 -4.69 -6.40 11.96
CA THR A 204 -4.45 -5.58 13.17
C THR A 204 -4.20 -4.12 12.82
N GLY A 205 -4.27 -3.23 13.80
CA GLY A 205 -4.01 -1.81 13.60
C GLY A 205 -2.54 -1.41 13.57
N ASP A 206 -1.61 -2.36 13.74
CA ASP A 206 -0.19 -2.05 13.91
C ASP A 206 0.46 -1.65 12.60
N CYS A 207 1.23 -0.56 12.63
CA CYS A 207 1.89 -0.02 11.44
C CYS A 207 3.25 0.63 11.71
N GLU A 208 4.07 0.63 10.68
CA GLU A 208 5.38 1.29 10.62
C GLU A 208 5.49 2.03 9.28
N ILE A 209 5.79 3.32 9.31
CA ILE A 209 6.02 4.15 8.12
C ILE A 209 7.45 4.66 8.19
N ASN A 210 8.27 4.30 7.21
CA ASN A 210 9.67 4.68 7.12
C ASN A 210 9.94 5.52 5.88
N ALA A 211 10.80 6.53 6.03
CA ALA A 211 11.42 7.19 4.88
C ALA A 211 12.38 6.23 4.17
N PHE A 212 12.55 6.41 2.86
CA PHE A 212 13.65 5.76 2.14
C PHE A 212 14.98 6.29 2.69
N GLN A 213 15.92 5.37 2.95
CA GLN A 213 17.29 5.70 3.34
C GLN A 213 18.18 6.01 2.13
#